data_AF-A0A6I1VZY4-F1
#
_entry.id   AF-A0A6I1VZY4-F1
#
_cell.length_a   1.000
_cell.length_b   1.000
_cell.length_c   1.000
_cell.angle_alpha   90.00
_cell.angle_beta   90.00
_cell.angle_gamma   90.00
#
_symmetry.space_group_name_H-M   'P 1'
#
loop_
_entity.id
_entity.type
_entity.pdbx_description
1 polymer ?
#
loop_
_entity_poly.entity_id
_entity_poly.type
_entity_poly.pdbx_seq_one_letter_code
_entity_poly.pdbx_strand_id
1 'polypeptide(L)'
;MAGDAQLDTSSNPARLIISGQWTLANYARLKKLTEQLAGKYDASTHIDLDDVSRLDTAGASLLVELLGAERVSQLADSATKLPEADRALLQTVYSSMRDFCVPVKAVEINIGLLLLSRIGSAVYKLWQDTLQLLGFIGVILQSIARNLLRPKQWRVTPV
;
A
#
# COMPACT_ATOMS: atom_id res chain seq x y z
N MET A 1 -1.47 -8.97 27.47
CA MET A 1 -0.98 -9.83 26.37
C MET A 1 -0.70 -8.95 25.15
N ALA A 2 0.24 -9.34 24.29
CA ALA A 2 0.49 -8.60 23.04
C ALA A 2 -0.77 -8.60 22.16
N GLY A 3 -0.96 -7.56 21.34
CA GLY A 3 -2.10 -7.49 20.44
C GLY A 3 -2.01 -8.52 19.32
N ASP A 4 -3.17 -9.05 18.92
CA ASP A 4 -3.31 -10.04 17.86
C ASP A 4 -4.60 -9.80 17.05
N ALA A 5 -4.63 -10.30 15.82
CA ALA A 5 -5.84 -10.36 15.02
C ALA A 5 -5.88 -11.66 14.22
N GLN A 6 -7.00 -12.35 14.25
CA GLN A 6 -7.16 -13.63 13.58
C GLN A 6 -8.49 -13.69 12.86
N LEU A 7 -8.45 -14.13 11.60
CA LEU A 7 -9.64 -14.44 10.84
C LEU A 7 -10.02 -15.89 11.08
N ASP A 8 -11.14 -16.10 11.74
CA ASP A 8 -11.78 -17.40 11.90
C ASP A 8 -12.75 -17.63 10.73
N THR A 9 -12.34 -18.50 9.80
CA THR A 9 -13.16 -18.93 8.66
C THR A 9 -13.94 -20.22 8.95
N SER A 10 -13.84 -20.77 10.17
CA SER A 10 -14.57 -21.97 10.54
C SER A 10 -16.05 -21.68 10.85
N SER A 11 -16.36 -20.44 11.24
CA SER A 11 -17.73 -19.96 11.40
C SER A 11 -18.28 -19.42 10.08
N ASN A 12 -19.60 -19.59 9.85
CA ASN A 12 -20.32 -18.91 8.77
C ASN A 12 -21.44 -18.03 9.37
N PRO A 13 -21.34 -16.69 9.30
CA PRO A 13 -20.31 -15.90 8.62
C PRO A 13 -18.93 -15.97 9.31
N ALA A 14 -17.87 -15.76 8.53
CA ALA A 14 -16.50 -15.69 9.04
C ALA A 14 -16.39 -14.57 10.09
N ARG A 15 -15.50 -14.73 11.07
CA ARG A 15 -15.32 -13.77 12.15
C ARG A 15 -13.87 -13.29 12.24
N LEU A 16 -13.66 -11.99 12.30
CA LEU A 16 -12.37 -11.38 12.57
C LEU A 16 -12.29 -11.06 14.06
N ILE A 17 -11.46 -11.79 14.78
CA ILE A 17 -11.26 -11.65 16.22
C ILE A 17 -10.03 -10.77 16.46
N ILE A 18 -10.23 -9.69 17.21
CA ILE A 18 -9.21 -8.70 17.52
C ILE A 18 -9.01 -8.69 19.02
N SER A 19 -7.79 -8.94 19.49
CA SER A 19 -7.51 -9.14 20.91
C SER A 19 -6.20 -8.51 21.37
N GLY A 20 -6.03 -8.40 22.68
CA GLY A 20 -4.78 -7.99 23.32
C GLY A 20 -4.56 -6.47 23.34
N GLN A 21 -3.29 -6.05 23.32
CA GLN A 21 -2.90 -4.65 23.45
C GLN A 21 -2.57 -4.02 22.09
N TRP A 22 -3.49 -3.19 21.61
CA TRP A 22 -3.38 -2.38 20.40
C TRP A 22 -2.77 -1.03 20.76
N THR A 23 -1.47 -1.07 21.04
CA THR A 23 -0.69 0.10 21.43
C THR A 23 0.54 0.27 20.56
N LEU A 24 1.12 1.47 20.58
CA LEU A 24 2.32 1.84 19.83
C LEU A 24 3.50 0.87 20.08
N ALA A 25 3.61 0.33 21.30
CA ALA A 25 4.64 -0.65 21.66
C ALA A 25 4.61 -1.91 20.78
N ASN A 26 3.42 -2.30 20.28
CA ASN A 26 3.22 -3.46 19.42
C ASN A 26 2.97 -3.09 17.94
N TYR A 27 3.05 -1.80 17.58
CA TYR A 27 2.61 -1.28 16.29
C TYR A 27 3.27 -1.97 15.09
N ALA A 28 4.60 -2.13 15.11
CA ALA A 28 5.32 -2.72 13.98
C ALA A 28 4.92 -4.18 13.69
N ARG A 29 4.61 -4.94 14.75
CA ARG A 29 4.10 -6.32 14.63
C ARG A 29 2.66 -6.31 14.15
N LEU A 30 1.81 -5.51 14.78
CA LEU A 30 0.40 -5.40 14.44
C LEU A 30 0.22 -4.96 12.98
N LYS A 31 1.01 -4.01 12.49
CA LYS A 31 0.95 -3.54 11.11
C LYS A 31 1.20 -4.65 10.09
N LYS A 32 2.23 -5.48 10.29
CA LYS A 32 2.49 -6.63 9.39
C LYS A 32 1.34 -7.63 9.42
N LEU A 33 0.75 -7.84 10.59
CA LEU A 33 -0.36 -8.76 10.77
C LEU A 33 -1.63 -8.23 10.08
N THR A 34 -1.93 -6.93 10.20
CA THR A 34 -3.07 -6.30 9.53
C THR A 34 -2.90 -6.28 8.02
N GLU A 35 -1.70 -6.03 7.50
CA GLU A 35 -1.38 -6.12 6.08
C GLU A 35 -1.61 -7.54 5.51
N GLN A 36 -1.33 -8.59 6.30
CA GLN A 36 -1.57 -9.96 5.90
C GLN A 36 -3.05 -10.35 5.89
N LEU A 37 -3.89 -9.66 6.66
CA LEU A 37 -5.34 -9.90 6.74
C LEU A 37 -6.12 -9.03 5.76
N ALA A 38 -5.56 -7.89 5.36
CA ALA A 38 -6.16 -6.99 4.38
C ALA A 38 -6.50 -7.76 3.09
N GLY A 39 -7.78 -7.67 2.68
CA GLY A 39 -8.30 -8.35 1.49
C GLY A 39 -8.62 -9.84 1.66
N LYS A 40 -8.44 -10.44 2.84
CA LYS A 40 -8.82 -11.85 3.12
C LYS A 40 -10.21 -12.02 3.72
N TYR A 41 -10.88 -10.93 4.05
CA TYR A 41 -12.24 -10.91 4.57
C TYR A 41 -13.07 -9.89 3.81
N ASP A 42 -14.38 -10.05 3.87
CA ASP A 42 -15.35 -9.24 3.13
C ASP A 42 -16.16 -8.33 4.08
N ALA A 43 -17.15 -7.65 3.51
CA ALA A 43 -18.07 -6.80 4.27
C ALA A 43 -19.04 -7.61 5.16
N SER A 44 -19.23 -8.91 4.89
CA SER A 44 -20.13 -9.79 5.65
C SER A 44 -19.48 -10.41 6.89
N THR A 45 -18.14 -10.38 6.95
CA THR A 45 -17.34 -10.90 8.07
C THR A 45 -17.69 -10.16 9.36
N HIS A 46 -18.04 -10.88 10.42
CA HIS A 46 -18.32 -10.25 11.71
C HIS A 46 -17.01 -9.84 12.40
N ILE A 47 -16.96 -8.68 13.05
CA ILE A 47 -15.75 -8.21 13.74
C ILE A 47 -15.99 -8.22 15.24
N ASP A 48 -15.08 -8.83 15.97
CA ASP A 48 -15.11 -8.95 17.42
C ASP A 48 -13.90 -8.21 18.02
N LEU A 49 -14.17 -7.24 18.90
CA LEU A 49 -13.18 -6.44 19.60
C LEU A 49 -13.21 -6.68 21.13
N ASP A 50 -14.03 -7.61 21.60
CA ASP A 50 -14.31 -7.79 23.03
C ASP A 50 -13.06 -8.11 23.86
N ASP A 51 -12.05 -8.72 23.24
CA ASP A 51 -10.79 -9.12 23.89
C ASP A 51 -9.69 -8.05 23.78
N VAL A 52 -10.01 -6.84 23.30
CA VAL A 52 -9.07 -5.72 23.28
C VAL A 52 -8.92 -5.17 24.70
N SER A 53 -7.73 -5.41 25.25
CA SER A 53 -7.39 -5.02 26.63
C SER A 53 -6.90 -3.57 26.78
N ARG A 54 -6.35 -3.00 25.70
CA ARG A 54 -5.83 -1.62 25.69
C ARG A 54 -5.75 -1.11 24.27
N LEU A 55 -6.20 0.12 24.05
CA LEU A 55 -6.15 0.81 22.79
C LEU A 55 -5.49 2.18 22.95
N ASP A 56 -4.65 2.59 22.01
CA ASP A 56 -4.17 3.97 21.91
C ASP A 56 -4.45 4.57 20.53
N THR A 57 -4.08 5.83 20.30
CA THR A 57 -4.29 6.53 19.03
C THR A 57 -3.63 5.82 17.83
N ALA A 58 -2.46 5.19 18.04
CA ALA A 58 -1.76 4.46 17.00
C ALA A 58 -2.46 3.13 16.66
N GLY A 59 -2.92 2.41 17.69
CA GLY A 59 -3.73 1.20 17.55
C GLY A 59 -5.09 1.48 16.91
N ALA A 60 -5.77 2.55 17.31
CA ALA A 60 -7.05 2.98 16.74
C ALA A 60 -6.90 3.33 15.25
N SER A 61 -5.82 4.02 14.88
CA SER A 61 -5.51 4.31 13.48
C SER A 61 -5.30 3.03 12.66
N LEU A 62 -4.65 2.03 13.24
CA LEU A 62 -4.43 0.74 12.58
C LEU A 62 -5.74 -0.06 12.42
N LEU A 63 -6.66 0.03 13.39
CA LEU A 63 -8.00 -0.55 13.25
C LEU A 63 -8.80 0.12 12.14
N VAL A 64 -8.70 1.44 11.98
CA VAL A 64 -9.33 2.17 10.87
C VAL A 64 -8.73 1.76 9.53
N GLU A 65 -7.41 1.58 9.45
CA GLU A 65 -6.73 1.11 8.24
C GLU A 65 -7.14 -0.33 7.86
N LEU A 66 -7.29 -1.20 8.85
CA LEU A 66 -7.72 -2.59 8.66
C LEU A 66 -9.21 -2.67 8.28
N LEU A 67 -10.09 -2.11 9.10
CA LEU A 67 -11.54 -2.36 9.02
C LEU A 67 -12.25 -1.33 8.13
N GLY A 68 -11.64 -0.19 7.88
CA GLY A 68 -12.29 0.96 7.26
C GLY A 68 -13.10 1.78 8.28
N ALA A 69 -13.18 3.08 8.02
CA ALA A 69 -13.78 4.05 8.94
C ALA A 69 -15.24 3.70 9.33
N GLU A 70 -16.06 3.29 8.36
CA GLU A 70 -17.47 2.95 8.58
C GLU A 70 -17.66 1.78 9.55
N ARG A 71 -16.85 0.71 9.41
CA ARG A 71 -16.95 -0.47 10.28
C ARG A 71 -16.44 -0.18 11.68
N VAL A 72 -15.38 0.65 11.81
CA VAL A 72 -14.90 1.10 13.12
C VAL A 72 -15.95 1.93 13.84
N SER A 73 -16.69 2.80 13.16
CA SER A 73 -17.79 3.56 13.77
C SER A 73 -18.89 2.63 14.29
N GLN A 74 -19.33 1.66 13.47
CA GLN A 74 -20.34 0.69 13.88
C GLN A 74 -19.90 -0.14 15.08
N LEU A 75 -18.60 -0.45 15.15
CA LEU A 75 -18.01 -1.18 16.26
C LEU A 75 -17.85 -0.32 17.52
N ALA A 76 -17.55 0.97 17.41
CA ALA A 76 -17.56 1.88 18.55
C ALA A 76 -18.96 1.95 19.19
N ASP A 77 -20.03 1.81 18.39
CA ASP A 77 -21.41 1.77 18.86
C ASP A 77 -21.81 0.39 19.42
N SER A 78 -21.31 -0.70 18.82
CA SER A 78 -21.72 -2.09 19.12
C SER A 78 -20.86 -2.80 20.18
N ALA A 79 -19.58 -2.42 20.32
CA ALA A 79 -18.63 -3.06 21.24
C ALA A 79 -18.92 -2.66 22.68
N THR A 80 -19.79 -3.44 23.32
CA THR A 80 -20.32 -3.14 24.66
C THR A 80 -19.32 -3.50 25.77
N LYS A 81 -18.30 -4.33 25.47
CA LYS A 81 -17.26 -4.72 26.44
C LYS A 81 -16.00 -3.86 26.41
N LEU A 82 -15.83 -2.99 25.41
CA LEU A 82 -14.71 -2.03 25.43
C LEU A 82 -14.95 -0.97 26.53
N PRO A 83 -13.90 -0.56 27.26
CA PRO A 83 -13.98 0.56 28.18
C PRO A 83 -14.53 1.81 27.49
N GLU A 84 -15.37 2.58 28.19
CA GLU A 84 -16.02 3.78 27.65
C GLU A 84 -15.00 4.80 27.12
N ALA A 85 -13.82 4.89 27.76
CA ALA A 85 -12.71 5.74 27.32
C ALA A 85 -12.13 5.30 25.95
N ASP A 86 -12.03 3.99 25.69
CA ASP A 86 -11.50 3.46 24.44
C ASP A 86 -12.55 3.60 23.31
N ARG A 87 -13.84 3.48 23.64
CA ARG A 87 -14.95 3.77 22.70
C ARG A 87 -14.98 5.25 22.32
N ALA A 88 -14.85 6.15 23.30
CA ALA A 88 -14.77 7.58 23.05
C ALA A 88 -13.53 7.95 22.23
N LEU A 89 -12.39 7.29 22.48
CA LEU A 89 -11.18 7.44 21.67
C LEU A 89 -11.40 6.97 20.23
N LEU A 90 -12.02 5.81 20.01
CA LEU A 90 -12.37 5.33 18.66
C LEU A 90 -13.30 6.31 17.94
N GLN A 91 -14.33 6.81 18.62
CA GLN A 91 -15.27 7.76 18.04
C GLN A 91 -14.60 9.11 17.70
N THR A 92 -13.69 9.58 18.56
CA THR A 92 -12.91 10.80 18.33
C THR A 92 -11.91 10.63 17.18
N VAL A 93 -11.24 9.48 17.11
CA VAL A 93 -10.33 9.16 16.00
C VAL A 93 -11.13 9.05 14.71
N TYR A 94 -12.30 8.40 14.71
CA TYR A 94 -13.19 8.34 13.55
C TYR A 94 -13.67 9.73 13.11
N SER A 95 -14.22 10.54 14.02
CA SER A 95 -14.73 11.88 13.67
C SER A 95 -13.62 12.77 13.13
N SER A 96 -12.44 12.73 13.77
CA SER A 96 -11.27 13.42 13.23
C SER A 96 -10.90 12.89 11.84
N MET A 97 -10.82 11.57 11.60
CA MET A 97 -10.47 11.06 10.26
C MET A 97 -11.54 11.33 9.18
N ARG A 98 -12.81 11.48 9.56
CA ARG A 98 -13.91 11.80 8.65
C ARG A 98 -13.97 13.29 8.30
N ASP A 99 -13.78 14.16 9.30
CA ASP A 99 -13.82 15.62 9.11
C ASP A 99 -12.51 16.18 8.55
N PHE A 100 -11.40 15.48 8.78
CA PHE A 100 -10.11 15.80 8.20
C PHE A 100 -9.94 15.02 6.89
N CYS A 101 -10.27 15.66 5.77
CA CYS A 101 -9.72 15.32 4.45
C CYS A 101 -8.18 15.50 4.49
N VAL A 102 -7.46 14.55 5.09
CA VAL A 102 -5.99 14.60 5.17
C VAL A 102 -5.43 14.24 3.79
N PRO A 103 -4.57 15.08 3.19
CA PRO A 103 -3.82 14.70 2.00
C PRO A 103 -2.98 13.46 2.35
N VAL A 104 -3.07 12.42 1.53
CA VAL A 104 -2.35 11.14 1.66
C VAL A 104 -1.02 11.33 2.40
N LYS A 105 -0.94 10.80 3.62
CA LYS A 105 0.27 10.85 4.45
C LYS A 105 1.41 10.33 3.58
N ALA A 106 2.30 11.22 3.14
CA ALA A 106 3.47 10.84 2.39
C ALA A 106 4.20 9.82 3.25
N VAL A 107 4.43 8.63 2.70
CA VAL A 107 5.28 7.60 3.32
C VAL A 107 6.51 8.32 3.85
N GLU A 108 6.88 8.09 5.12
CA GLU A 108 8.14 8.57 5.67
C GLU A 108 9.27 7.83 4.95
N ILE A 109 9.56 8.28 3.73
CA ILE A 109 10.59 7.74 2.88
C ILE A 109 11.89 8.33 3.42
N ASN A 110 12.80 7.47 3.85
CA ASN A 110 14.15 7.85 4.23
C ASN A 110 14.73 8.83 3.20
N ILE A 111 15.34 9.93 3.66
CA ILE A 111 15.87 11.00 2.78
C ILE A 111 16.80 10.43 1.70
N GLY A 112 17.60 9.40 2.05
CA GLY A 112 18.44 8.68 1.09
C GLY A 112 17.67 7.95 0.00
N LEU A 113 16.50 7.38 0.32
CA LEU A 113 15.61 6.72 -0.64
C LEU A 113 14.89 7.75 -1.54
N LEU A 114 14.57 8.95 -1.04
CA LEU A 114 14.06 10.06 -1.85
C LEU A 114 15.10 10.57 -2.86
N LEU A 115 16.36 10.72 -2.42
CA LEU A 115 17.47 11.08 -3.32
C LEU A 115 17.71 9.99 -4.36
N LEU A 116 17.71 8.71 -3.95
CA LEU A 116 17.87 7.59 -4.86
C LEU A 116 16.71 7.46 -5.86
N SER A 117 15.48 7.70 -5.42
CA SER A 117 14.29 7.79 -6.28
C SER A 117 14.45 8.88 -7.34
N ARG A 118 14.89 10.07 -6.93
CA ARG A 118 15.10 11.20 -7.85
C ARG A 118 16.18 10.89 -8.89
N ILE A 119 17.29 10.30 -8.46
CA ILE A 119 18.39 9.88 -9.35
C ILE A 119 17.92 8.74 -10.28
N GLY A 120 17.23 7.73 -9.73
CA GLY A 120 16.71 6.59 -10.48
C GLY A 120 15.74 7.01 -11.58
N SER A 121 14.89 8.01 -11.32
CA SER A 121 13.97 8.56 -12.32
C SER A 121 14.69 9.26 -13.49
N ALA A 122 15.80 9.95 -13.21
CA ALA A 122 16.61 10.60 -14.23
C ALA A 122 17.40 9.58 -15.06
N VAL A 123 17.98 8.56 -14.42
CA VAL A 123 18.70 7.46 -15.07
C VAL A 123 17.75 6.65 -15.96
N TYR A 124 16.53 6.38 -15.50
CA TYR A 124 15.54 5.62 -16.28
C TYR A 124 15.16 6.34 -17.58
N LYS A 125 14.93 7.66 -17.53
CA LYS A 125 14.67 8.48 -18.72
C LYS A 125 15.86 8.48 -19.68
N LEU A 126 17.07 8.67 -19.15
CA LEU A 126 18.29 8.69 -19.96
C LEU A 126 18.55 7.32 -20.62
N TRP A 127 18.28 6.23 -19.92
CA TRP A 127 18.38 4.87 -20.45
C TRP A 127 17.39 4.62 -21.58
N GLN A 128 16.14 5.06 -21.41
CA GLN A 128 15.11 4.93 -22.43
C GLN A 128 15.48 5.72 -23.71
N ASP A 129 15.96 6.96 -23.56
CA ASP A 129 16.40 7.79 -24.69
C ASP A 129 17.60 7.15 -25.41
N THR A 130 18.55 6.60 -24.66
CA THR A 130 19.73 5.92 -25.21
C THR A 130 19.33 4.67 -26.00
N LEU A 131 18.41 3.86 -25.49
CA LEU A 131 17.91 2.68 -26.20
C LEU A 131 17.19 3.05 -27.49
N GLN A 132 16.42 4.13 -27.50
CA GLN A 132 15.73 4.60 -28.71
C GLN A 132 16.71 5.07 -29.79
N LEU A 133 17.77 5.78 -29.38
CA LEU A 133 18.83 6.25 -30.28
C LEU A 133 19.64 5.07 -30.83
N LEU A 134 19.96 4.08 -30.00
CA LEU A 134 20.59 2.84 -30.45
C LEU A 134 19.70 2.07 -31.43
N GLY A 135 18.39 2.00 -31.17
CA GLY A 135 17.42 1.37 -32.07
C GLY A 135 17.40 2.05 -33.44
N PHE A 136 17.41 3.39 -33.46
CA PHE A 136 17.47 4.17 -34.70
C PHE A 136 18.78 3.94 -35.47
N ILE A 137 19.92 4.01 -34.78
CA ILE A 137 21.24 3.72 -35.37
C ILE A 137 21.28 2.29 -35.92
N GLY A 138 20.73 1.32 -35.17
CA GLY A 138 20.63 -0.07 -35.59
C GLY A 138 19.83 -0.25 -36.88
N VAL A 139 18.70 0.44 -37.02
CA VAL A 139 17.89 0.42 -38.25
C VAL A 139 18.65 1.05 -39.43
N ILE A 140 19.38 2.16 -39.21
CA ILE A 140 20.21 2.78 -40.26
C ILE A 140 21.31 1.82 -40.71
N LEU A 141 22.07 1.27 -39.77
CA LEU A 141 23.14 0.29 -40.05
C LEU A 141 22.58 -0.93 -40.80
N GLN A 142 21.41 -1.43 -40.37
CA GLN A 142 20.75 -2.53 -41.04
C GLN A 142 20.32 -2.17 -42.47
N SER A 143 19.81 -0.96 -42.68
CA SER A 143 19.41 -0.46 -44.00
C SER A 143 20.62 -0.32 -44.93
N ILE A 144 21.72 0.27 -44.45
CA ILE A 144 22.98 0.39 -45.19
C ILE A 144 23.54 -0.98 -45.51
N ALA A 145 23.63 -1.90 -44.54
CA ALA A 145 24.16 -3.25 -44.74
C ALA A 145 23.32 -4.03 -45.77
N ARG A 146 21.99 -3.97 -45.69
CA ARG A 146 21.10 -4.59 -46.69
C ARG A 146 21.28 -3.99 -48.07
N ASN A 147 21.42 -2.67 -48.17
CA ASN A 147 21.67 -1.99 -49.44
C ASN A 147 23.05 -2.35 -50.01
N LEU A 148 24.06 -2.49 -49.16
CA LEU A 148 25.42 -2.86 -49.57
C LEU A 148 25.47 -4.30 -50.13
N LEU A 149 24.71 -5.22 -49.51
CA LEU A 149 24.57 -6.61 -49.96
C LEU A 149 23.69 -6.77 -51.21
N ARG A 150 23.06 -5.69 -51.71
CA ARG A 150 22.22 -5.68 -52.92
C ARG A 150 22.78 -4.76 -54.02
N PRO A 151 23.90 -5.14 -54.67
CA PRO A 151 24.59 -4.28 -55.65
C PRO A 151 23.76 -3.92 -56.90
N LYS A 152 22.68 -4.66 -57.20
CA LYS A 152 21.78 -4.36 -58.32
C LYS A 152 20.96 -3.05 -58.17
N GLN A 153 20.89 -2.48 -56.95
CA GLN A 153 20.15 -1.24 -56.69
C GLN A 153 21.05 0.01 -56.65
N TRP A 154 22.36 -0.16 -56.82
CA TRP A 154 23.30 0.95 -56.80
C TRP A 154 23.23 1.68 -58.15
N ARG A 155 22.58 2.85 -58.16
CA ARG A 155 22.68 3.78 -59.30
C ARG A 155 23.95 4.60 -59.14
N VAL A 156 25.06 4.07 -59.63
CA VAL A 156 26.31 4.83 -59.73
C VAL A 156 26.16 5.75 -60.94
N THR A 157 25.89 7.03 -60.71
CA THR A 157 25.96 8.06 -61.75
C THR A 157 27.42 8.55 -61.84
N PRO A 158 28.10 8.36 -62.98
CA PRO A 158 29.43 8.93 -63.18
C PRO A 158 29.30 10.45 -63.32
N VAL A 159 30.25 11.17 -62.72
CA VAL A 159 30.44 12.62 -62.90
C VAL A 159 31.36 12.87 -64.09
#